data_AF-K0UGE3-F1
#
_entry.id   AF-K0UGE3-F1
#
_cell.length_a   1.000
_cell.length_b   1.000
_cell.length_c   1.000
_cell.angle_alpha   90.00
_cell.angle_beta   90.00
_cell.angle_gamma   90.00
#
_symmetry.space_group_name_H-M   'P 1'
#
loop_
_entity.id
_entity.type
_entity.pdbx_description
1 polymer ?
#
loop_
_entity_poly.entity_id
_entity_poly.type
_entity_poly.pdbx_seq_one_letter_code
_entity_poly.pdbx_strand_id
1 'polypeptide(L)'
;ACRLQPRWLAASERGGTIGAQADRDLDAVTTLFDVADQYVNRTAGATLRGLVDHVATLGASISAADATPQTEAVSVLSAHAALGREWDFVVIAGVQEGLWPNTIPRGGILGTQNLVDVLDGVAAADDRAVSTRAPLLAEERRLLMAAMGRARTRLLVTAVDSDGGDESLLPSPFCAELAEVATESVPLPPLAAPRVLAPSAVVGRLRAVVCAPEGAVDDESRSCAATQLARLAAAGVPGADPSQWHTKTTLSTEEPLWSDPDHVVKLSPSTLQMLTDCPLRWLLERHGGSDGRDVRSTVGSLLHALVSDSGKTESQLVNDLEKVWEDLPFEAKWYSDNELSRHREMLETFTRWRADTRAQLTEVATEIDVEGVIVEAGSDGPGVRVRGRLDRLERDQADRLVVVDLKTGKSPVTKDDAQKHAQLATYQLAVAAGLLPHGDEPGGGRLVYLGKAGAAGATEREQDPMTPDTRADWLGTVRSAAAATAGPQFVARVNDGCVNCPVRSSCPAQAAGDRS
;
A
#
# COMPACT_ATOMS: atom_id res chain seq x y z
N ALA A 1 -33.94 5.86 10.49
CA ALA A 1 -33.79 7.29 10.17
C ALA A 1 -32.34 7.70 10.40
N CYS A 2 -31.63 8.16 9.37
CA CYS A 2 -30.23 8.59 9.48
C CYS A 2 -30.14 9.86 10.35
N ARG A 3 -29.41 9.80 11.47
CA ARG A 3 -29.21 10.92 12.42
C ARG A 3 -28.21 11.97 11.88
N LEU A 4 -28.27 12.29 10.59
CA LEU A 4 -27.29 13.16 9.92
C LEU A 4 -27.45 14.63 10.34
N GLN A 5 -28.69 15.15 10.31
CA GLN A 5 -29.01 16.52 10.71
C GLN A 5 -28.47 16.89 12.12
N PRO A 6 -28.83 16.18 13.21
CA PRO A 6 -28.34 16.53 14.55
C PRO A 6 -26.83 16.37 14.68
N ARG A 7 -26.20 15.49 13.88
CA ARG A 7 -24.75 15.28 13.90
C ARG A 7 -23.99 16.43 13.23
N TRP A 8 -24.46 16.89 12.07
CA TRP A 8 -23.82 17.99 11.33
C TRP A 8 -24.07 19.34 11.99
N LEU A 9 -25.26 19.61 12.51
CA LEU A 9 -25.53 20.82 13.29
C LEU A 9 -24.65 20.88 14.55
N ALA A 10 -24.60 19.81 15.34
CA ALA A 10 -23.74 19.77 16.52
C ALA A 10 -22.23 19.84 16.18
N ALA A 11 -21.83 19.44 14.97
CA ALA A 11 -20.44 19.56 14.51
C ALA A 11 -20.12 20.99 14.06
N SER A 12 -21.03 21.63 13.32
CA SER A 12 -20.97 23.04 12.92
C SER A 12 -20.87 23.97 14.13
N GLU A 13 -21.77 23.81 15.12
CA GLU A 13 -21.81 24.61 16.35
C GLU A 13 -20.52 24.50 17.20
N ARG A 14 -19.79 23.39 17.09
CA ARG A 14 -18.51 23.18 17.80
C ARG A 14 -17.32 23.86 17.12
N GLY A 15 -17.45 24.26 15.85
CA GLY A 15 -16.39 24.88 15.07
C GLY A 15 -15.19 23.96 14.77
N GLY A 16 -14.09 24.55 14.29
CA GLY A 16 -12.88 23.82 13.90
C GLY A 16 -12.98 23.18 12.51
N THR A 17 -12.00 22.32 12.17
CA THR A 17 -11.93 21.68 10.83
C THR A 17 -13.12 20.76 10.54
N ILE A 18 -13.60 20.05 11.56
CA ILE A 18 -14.78 19.19 11.47
C ILE A 18 -16.05 20.03 11.30
N GLY A 19 -16.17 21.16 12.00
CA GLY A 19 -17.27 22.12 11.81
C GLY A 19 -17.28 22.71 10.41
N ALA A 20 -16.13 23.17 9.91
CA ALA A 20 -16.00 23.71 8.55
C ALA A 20 -16.28 22.68 7.44
N GLN A 21 -16.07 21.38 7.69
CA GLN A 21 -16.53 20.33 6.78
C GLN A 21 -18.05 20.17 6.87
N ALA A 22 -18.62 20.17 8.07
CA ALA A 22 -20.07 20.08 8.26
C ALA A 22 -20.82 21.26 7.63
N ASP A 23 -20.27 22.48 7.73
CA ASP A 23 -20.81 23.68 7.08
C ASP A 23 -20.83 23.52 5.55
N ARG A 24 -19.70 23.08 4.97
CA ARG A 24 -19.61 22.81 3.53
C ARG A 24 -20.59 21.72 3.07
N ASP A 25 -20.76 20.67 3.87
CA ASP A 25 -21.72 19.60 3.56
C ASP A 25 -23.17 20.12 3.61
N LEU A 26 -23.49 21.01 4.56
CA LEU A 26 -24.82 21.65 4.66
C LEU A 26 -25.08 22.59 3.48
N ASP A 27 -24.11 23.42 3.11
CA ASP A 27 -24.19 24.33 1.95
C ASP A 27 -24.36 23.56 0.63
N ALA A 28 -23.71 22.41 0.50
CA ALA A 28 -23.90 21.54 -0.67
C ALA A 28 -25.34 21.00 -0.76
N VAL A 29 -25.94 20.67 0.38
CA VAL A 29 -27.33 20.19 0.44
C VAL A 29 -28.31 21.31 0.07
N THR A 30 -28.13 22.53 0.58
CA THR A 30 -29.00 23.67 0.21
C THR A 30 -28.90 23.97 -1.29
N THR A 31 -27.68 23.94 -1.82
CA THR A 31 -27.45 24.14 -3.27
C THR A 31 -28.18 23.09 -4.11
N LEU A 32 -28.21 21.82 -3.66
CA LEU A 32 -28.97 20.77 -4.34
C LEU A 32 -30.48 21.08 -4.36
N PHE A 33 -31.03 21.61 -3.27
CA PHE A 33 -32.45 22.02 -3.22
C PHE A 33 -32.73 23.20 -4.16
N ASP A 34 -31.82 24.18 -4.24
CA ASP A 34 -31.98 25.32 -5.15
C ASP A 34 -31.93 24.87 -6.62
N VAL A 35 -31.02 23.95 -6.97
CA VAL A 35 -30.96 23.36 -8.32
C VAL A 35 -32.22 22.55 -8.63
N ALA A 36 -32.73 21.79 -7.66
CA ALA A 36 -33.95 21.03 -7.81
C ALA A 36 -35.17 21.93 -8.04
N ASP A 37 -35.30 23.02 -7.28
CA ASP A 37 -36.38 23.99 -7.45
C ASP A 37 -36.31 24.69 -8.82
N GLN A 38 -35.11 25.08 -9.26
CA GLN A 38 -34.90 25.62 -10.61
C GLN A 38 -35.28 24.63 -11.71
N TYR A 39 -34.94 23.34 -11.55
CA TYR A 39 -35.27 22.29 -12.51
C TYR A 39 -36.79 22.09 -12.63
N VAL A 40 -37.50 22.03 -11.50
CA VAL A 40 -38.97 21.89 -11.46
C VAL A 40 -39.65 23.09 -12.10
N ASN A 41 -39.18 24.30 -11.82
CA ASN A 41 -39.79 25.53 -12.32
C ASN A 41 -39.52 25.79 -13.82
N ARG A 42 -38.40 25.30 -14.37
CA ARG A 42 -38.00 25.54 -15.78
C ARG A 42 -38.33 24.39 -16.73
N THR A 43 -38.64 23.20 -16.21
CA THR A 43 -38.83 21.99 -17.04
C THR A 43 -40.28 21.53 -17.02
N ALA A 44 -40.98 21.72 -18.13
CA ALA A 44 -42.32 21.16 -18.29
C ALA A 44 -42.27 19.62 -18.27
N GLY A 45 -43.07 18.99 -17.40
CA GLY A 45 -43.06 17.53 -17.23
C GLY A 45 -41.82 17.00 -16.48
N ALA A 46 -41.28 17.77 -15.53
CA ALA A 46 -40.15 17.37 -14.70
C ALA A 46 -40.34 15.95 -14.10
N THR A 47 -39.31 15.12 -14.21
CA THR A 47 -39.28 13.76 -13.63
C THR A 47 -38.06 13.59 -12.74
N LEU A 48 -38.15 12.67 -11.76
CA LEU A 48 -37.02 12.37 -10.88
C LEU A 48 -35.80 11.85 -11.65
N ARG A 49 -35.99 11.00 -12.67
CA ARG A 49 -34.89 10.52 -13.50
C ARG A 49 -34.21 11.68 -14.24
N GLY A 50 -35.00 12.57 -14.81
CA GLY A 50 -34.46 13.77 -15.48
C GLY A 50 -33.72 14.71 -14.55
N LEU A 51 -34.15 14.84 -13.28
CA LEU A 51 -33.42 15.61 -12.26
C LEU A 51 -32.05 14.97 -11.95
N VAL A 52 -31.99 13.64 -11.79
CA VAL A 52 -30.73 12.93 -11.53
C VAL A 52 -29.76 13.11 -12.70
N ASP A 53 -30.25 12.95 -13.93
CA ASP A 53 -29.44 13.16 -15.13
C ASP A 53 -28.97 14.63 -15.25
N HIS A 54 -29.83 15.59 -14.90
CA HIS A 54 -29.50 17.02 -14.91
C HIS A 54 -28.40 17.35 -13.91
N VAL A 55 -28.50 16.87 -12.66
CA VAL A 55 -27.47 17.06 -11.62
C VAL A 55 -26.17 16.36 -12.01
N ALA A 56 -26.23 15.15 -12.54
CA ALA A 56 -25.05 14.43 -13.02
C ALA A 56 -24.34 15.17 -14.16
N THR A 57 -25.10 15.83 -15.05
CA THR A 57 -24.57 16.62 -16.17
C THR A 57 -23.93 17.93 -15.70
N LEU A 58 -24.49 18.57 -14.67
CA LEU A 58 -23.90 19.79 -14.07
C LEU A 58 -22.55 19.49 -13.40
N GLY A 59 -22.35 18.27 -12.89
CA GLY A 59 -21.09 17.82 -12.29
C GLY A 59 -20.66 18.69 -11.11
N ALA A 60 -19.34 18.90 -10.94
CA ALA A 60 -18.77 19.75 -9.88
C ALA A 60 -19.08 21.26 -10.04
N SER A 61 -19.68 21.66 -11.16
CA SER A 61 -20.03 23.05 -11.48
C SER A 61 -21.20 23.58 -10.63
N ILE A 62 -21.79 22.74 -9.79
CA ILE A 62 -22.84 23.12 -8.83
C ILE A 62 -22.29 24.04 -7.73
N SER A 63 -20.96 24.18 -7.58
CA SER A 63 -20.38 25.08 -6.59
C SER A 63 -20.13 26.48 -7.12
N ALA A 64 -21.04 27.41 -6.80
CA ALA A 64 -20.75 28.82 -6.51
C ALA A 64 -22.00 29.49 -5.92
N ALA A 65 -22.55 28.95 -4.83
CA ALA A 65 -23.17 29.86 -3.88
C ALA A 65 -22.02 30.69 -3.30
N ASP A 66 -22.12 32.02 -3.37
CA ASP A 66 -21.18 32.94 -2.74
C ASP A 66 -20.93 32.46 -1.31
N ALA A 67 -19.77 31.84 -1.08
CA ALA A 67 -19.35 31.47 0.25
C ALA A 67 -19.43 32.74 1.06
N THR A 68 -20.31 32.76 2.07
CA THR A 68 -20.47 33.92 2.94
C THR A 68 -19.05 34.33 3.37
N PRO A 69 -18.58 35.54 3.02
CA PRO A 69 -17.19 35.88 3.22
C PRO A 69 -16.88 35.71 4.70
N GLN A 70 -16.02 34.75 5.02
CA GLN A 70 -15.53 34.60 6.39
C GLN A 70 -14.90 35.94 6.77
N THR A 71 -15.43 36.55 7.83
CA THR A 71 -15.21 37.96 8.14
C THR A 71 -13.76 38.24 8.55
N GLU A 72 -13.01 37.21 8.93
CA GLU A 72 -11.60 37.27 9.33
C GLU A 72 -10.77 36.19 8.63
N ALA A 73 -10.63 36.28 7.30
CA ALA A 73 -9.81 35.37 6.51
C ALA A 73 -8.92 36.10 5.50
N VAL A 74 -7.85 35.44 5.05
CA VAL A 74 -7.01 35.93 3.95
C VAL A 74 -7.77 35.68 2.64
N SER A 75 -8.10 36.77 1.94
CA SER A 75 -8.77 36.69 0.63
C SER A 75 -7.77 36.31 -0.46
N VAL A 76 -7.94 35.12 -1.06
CA VAL A 76 -7.17 34.68 -2.23
C VAL A 76 -8.04 34.84 -3.46
N LEU A 77 -7.61 35.71 -4.38
CA LEU A 77 -8.41 36.12 -5.53
C LEU A 77 -7.51 36.51 -6.71
N SER A 78 -8.09 36.59 -7.91
CA SER A 78 -7.37 37.03 -9.10
C SER A 78 -7.16 38.55 -9.10
N ALA A 79 -6.18 39.04 -9.85
CA ALA A 79 -5.91 40.48 -9.98
C ALA A 79 -7.14 41.28 -10.45
N HIS A 80 -7.97 40.68 -11.32
CA HIS A 80 -9.22 41.28 -11.79
C HIS A 80 -10.27 41.36 -10.69
N ALA A 81 -10.43 40.29 -9.90
CA ALA A 81 -11.36 40.27 -8.77
C ALA A 81 -10.91 41.19 -7.62
N ALA A 82 -9.63 41.62 -7.62
CA ALA A 82 -9.09 42.55 -6.63
C ALA A 82 -9.50 44.00 -6.86
N LEU A 83 -9.96 44.32 -8.07
CA LEU A 83 -10.30 45.69 -8.47
C LEU A 83 -11.47 46.23 -7.63
N GLY A 84 -11.37 47.49 -7.23
CA GLY A 84 -12.37 48.16 -6.38
C GLY A 84 -12.29 47.83 -4.89
N ARG A 85 -11.33 47.01 -4.47
CA ARG A 85 -11.04 46.72 -3.06
C ARG A 85 -9.68 47.27 -2.66
N GLU A 86 -9.37 47.22 -1.37
CA GLU A 86 -8.09 47.63 -0.81
C GLU A 86 -7.78 46.86 0.47
N TRP A 87 -6.49 46.62 0.72
CA TRP A 87 -6.00 45.85 1.86
C TRP A 87 -4.77 46.51 2.47
N ASP A 88 -4.54 46.28 3.75
CA ASP A 88 -3.34 46.79 4.42
C ASP A 88 -2.07 46.09 3.91
N PHE A 89 -2.18 44.79 3.60
CA PHE A 89 -1.11 43.96 3.05
C PHE A 89 -1.59 43.17 1.84
N VAL A 90 -0.86 43.26 0.72
CA VAL A 90 -1.14 42.52 -0.51
C VAL A 90 0.08 41.67 -0.87
N VAL A 91 -0.18 40.40 -1.19
CA VAL A 91 0.83 39.49 -1.76
C VAL A 91 0.45 39.19 -3.21
N ILE A 92 1.29 39.62 -4.15
CA ILE A 92 1.17 39.23 -5.56
C ILE A 92 2.05 38.00 -5.77
N ALA A 93 1.42 36.84 -5.72
CA ALA A 93 2.10 35.56 -5.87
C ALA A 93 2.16 35.10 -7.32
N GLY A 94 3.24 34.41 -7.69
CA GLY A 94 3.37 33.76 -9.00
C GLY A 94 3.69 34.72 -10.14
N VAL A 95 4.53 35.73 -9.91
CA VAL A 95 4.99 36.64 -10.98
C VAL A 95 6.13 35.96 -11.77
N GLN A 96 5.75 34.96 -12.57
CA GLN A 96 6.67 34.07 -13.30
C GLN A 96 6.65 34.34 -14.80
N GLU A 97 7.78 34.07 -15.44
CA GLU A 97 7.85 34.03 -16.91
C GLU A 97 6.84 33.02 -17.46
N GLY A 98 6.11 33.40 -18.51
CA GLY A 98 5.07 32.57 -19.12
C GLY A 98 3.72 32.54 -18.39
N LEU A 99 3.64 32.94 -17.11
CA LEU A 99 2.38 33.09 -16.36
C LEU A 99 1.92 34.55 -16.30
N TRP A 100 2.80 35.45 -15.86
CA TRP A 100 2.54 36.88 -15.78
C TRP A 100 3.80 37.65 -16.18
N PRO A 101 3.84 38.32 -17.35
CA PRO A 101 2.72 38.65 -18.24
C PRO A 101 2.22 37.49 -19.10
N ASN A 102 0.90 37.32 -19.17
CA ASN A 102 0.29 36.41 -20.12
C ASN A 102 0.14 37.08 -21.49
N THR A 103 1.16 36.93 -22.33
CA THR A 103 1.13 37.46 -23.71
C THR A 103 0.58 36.46 -24.74
N ILE A 104 -0.06 35.37 -24.29
CA ILE A 104 -0.66 34.39 -25.21
C ILE A 104 -1.88 35.04 -25.88
N PRO A 105 -1.90 35.18 -27.22
CA PRO A 105 -3.03 35.77 -27.91
C PRO A 105 -4.28 34.92 -27.71
N ARG A 106 -5.34 35.50 -27.14
CA ARG A 106 -6.64 34.82 -26.92
C ARG A 106 -7.54 34.85 -28.17
N GLY A 107 -6.94 34.79 -29.36
CA GLY A 107 -7.67 34.80 -30.63
C GLY A 107 -8.33 33.45 -30.91
N GLY A 108 -9.63 33.47 -31.23
CA GLY A 108 -10.32 32.30 -31.79
C GLY A 108 -10.08 32.15 -33.30
N ILE A 109 -10.51 31.03 -33.89
CA ILE A 109 -10.44 30.75 -35.35
C ILE A 109 -10.99 31.91 -36.19
N LEU A 110 -11.99 32.63 -35.65
CA LEU A 110 -12.67 33.74 -36.31
C LEU A 110 -11.93 35.09 -36.21
N GLY A 111 -10.77 35.17 -35.53
CA GLY A 111 -9.96 36.38 -35.47
C GLY A 111 -10.67 37.60 -34.87
N THR A 112 -11.53 37.38 -33.86
CA THR A 112 -12.40 38.40 -33.27
C THR A 112 -11.65 39.63 -32.75
N GLN A 113 -10.45 39.44 -32.18
CA GLN A 113 -9.63 40.55 -31.69
C GLN A 113 -9.20 41.50 -32.82
N ASN A 114 -8.73 40.94 -33.94
CA ASN A 114 -8.35 41.72 -35.12
C ASN A 114 -9.56 42.45 -35.74
N LEU A 115 -10.75 41.83 -35.71
CA LEU A 115 -11.98 42.48 -36.16
C LEU A 115 -12.31 43.72 -35.31
N VAL A 116 -12.19 43.62 -33.99
CA VAL A 116 -12.44 44.75 -33.07
C VAL A 116 -11.42 45.87 -33.31
N ASP A 117 -10.12 45.55 -33.41
CA ASP A 117 -9.07 46.54 -33.65
C ASP A 117 -9.26 47.30 -34.98
N VAL A 118 -9.77 46.63 -36.02
CA VAL A 118 -10.11 47.25 -37.31
C VAL A 118 -11.38 48.12 -37.20
N LEU A 119 -12.39 47.68 -36.46
CA LEU A 119 -13.62 48.46 -36.23
C LEU A 119 -13.38 49.72 -35.40
N ASP A 120 -12.52 49.63 -34.40
CA ASP A 120 -12.13 50.75 -33.53
C ASP A 120 -11.10 51.69 -34.19
N GLY A 121 -10.67 51.38 -35.42
CA GLY A 121 -9.73 52.20 -36.21
C GLY A 121 -8.29 52.17 -35.71
N VAL A 122 -7.94 51.19 -34.88
CA VAL A 122 -6.61 50.99 -34.28
C VAL A 122 -5.67 50.28 -35.28
N ALA A 123 -6.21 49.46 -36.18
CA ALA A 123 -5.47 48.76 -37.24
C ALA A 123 -6.18 48.91 -38.60
N ALA A 124 -5.43 48.93 -39.71
CA ALA A 124 -6.01 48.85 -41.05
C ALA A 124 -6.24 47.38 -41.46
N ALA A 125 -7.24 47.12 -42.32
CA ALA A 125 -7.65 45.76 -42.69
C ALA A 125 -6.55 44.89 -43.32
N ASP A 126 -5.54 45.52 -43.95
CA ASP A 126 -4.39 44.87 -44.58
C ASP A 126 -3.12 44.87 -43.70
N ASP A 127 -3.17 45.44 -42.50
CA ASP A 127 -1.99 45.72 -41.69
C ASP A 127 -1.63 44.55 -40.77
N ARG A 128 -1.06 43.48 -41.36
CA ARG A 128 -0.54 42.32 -40.62
C ARG A 128 0.78 42.59 -39.88
N ALA A 129 1.30 43.81 -39.92
CA ALA A 129 2.59 44.20 -39.36
C ALA A 129 2.54 44.65 -37.90
N VAL A 130 1.35 44.81 -37.31
CA VAL A 130 1.18 45.26 -35.91
C VAL A 130 1.41 44.09 -34.95
N SER A 131 2.29 44.28 -33.96
CA SER A 131 2.57 43.26 -32.94
C SER A 131 1.34 43.00 -32.07
N THR A 132 0.79 41.78 -32.12
CA THR A 132 -0.32 41.35 -31.27
C THR A 132 0.04 41.18 -29.80
N ARG A 133 1.35 41.05 -29.49
CA ARG A 133 1.86 40.82 -28.13
C ARG A 133 2.12 42.12 -27.37
N ALA A 134 2.50 43.20 -28.05
CA ALA A 134 2.85 44.46 -27.38
C ALA A 134 1.66 45.11 -26.64
N PRO A 135 0.43 45.17 -27.20
CA PRO A 135 -0.75 45.64 -26.49
C PRO A 135 -1.12 44.75 -25.30
N LEU A 136 -0.99 43.42 -25.43
CA LEU A 136 -1.24 42.48 -24.34
C LEU A 136 -0.25 42.69 -23.19
N LEU A 137 1.04 42.86 -23.49
CA LEU A 137 2.05 43.16 -22.48
C LEU A 137 1.75 44.49 -21.75
N ALA A 138 1.32 45.51 -22.48
CA ALA A 138 0.92 46.78 -21.89
C ALA A 138 -0.32 46.62 -20.98
N GLU A 139 -1.28 45.79 -21.37
CA GLU A 139 -2.45 45.48 -20.55
C GLU A 139 -2.10 44.70 -19.28
N GLU A 140 -1.28 43.66 -19.39
CA GLU A 140 -0.80 42.88 -18.24
C GLU A 140 0.03 43.75 -17.27
N ARG A 141 0.79 44.73 -17.80
CA ARG A 141 1.49 45.74 -16.99
C ARG A 141 0.50 46.67 -16.28
N ARG A 142 -0.57 47.11 -16.94
CA ARG A 142 -1.65 47.91 -16.31
C ARG A 142 -2.34 47.13 -15.19
N LEU A 143 -2.60 45.85 -15.41
CA LEU A 143 -3.19 44.97 -14.41
C LEU A 143 -2.28 44.82 -13.20
N LEU A 144 -0.97 44.64 -13.41
CA LEU A 144 0.00 44.56 -12.32
C LEU A 144 0.02 45.85 -11.50
N MET A 145 0.10 47.02 -12.17
CA MET A 145 0.04 48.32 -11.50
C MET A 145 -1.26 48.51 -10.71
N ALA A 146 -2.40 48.10 -11.27
CA ALA A 146 -3.70 48.17 -10.60
C ALA A 146 -3.75 47.28 -9.35
N ALA A 147 -3.18 46.06 -9.43
CA ALA A 147 -3.07 45.12 -8.31
C ALA A 147 -2.14 45.64 -7.21
N MET A 148 -0.98 46.21 -7.57
CA MET A 148 -0.06 46.85 -6.63
C MET A 148 -0.73 48.01 -5.89
N GLY A 149 -1.52 48.82 -6.61
CA GLY A 149 -2.27 49.94 -6.05
C GLY A 149 -3.43 49.56 -5.12
N ARG A 150 -3.64 48.25 -4.83
CA ARG A 150 -4.62 47.80 -3.82
C ARG A 150 -4.02 47.77 -2.41
N ALA A 151 -2.70 47.80 -2.28
CA ALA A 151 -2.00 47.79 -0.99
C ALA A 151 -1.97 49.19 -0.37
N ARG A 152 -2.43 49.32 0.87
CA ARG A 152 -2.36 50.58 1.64
C ARG A 152 -1.03 50.74 2.38
N THR A 153 -0.47 49.64 2.91
CA THR A 153 0.70 49.71 3.79
C THR A 153 1.89 48.93 3.24
N ARG A 154 1.69 47.66 2.86
CA ARG A 154 2.77 46.78 2.43
C ARG A 154 2.38 45.96 1.21
N LEU A 155 3.35 45.78 0.32
CA LEU A 155 3.24 44.95 -0.88
C LEU A 155 4.38 43.93 -0.86
N LEU A 156 4.05 42.67 -1.07
CA LEU A 156 5.02 41.60 -1.29
C LEU A 156 4.76 41.00 -2.67
N VAL A 157 5.80 40.92 -3.50
CA VAL A 157 5.75 40.25 -4.80
C VAL A 157 6.65 39.03 -4.74
N THR A 158 6.13 37.86 -5.13
CA THR A 158 6.89 36.61 -5.05
C THR A 158 6.93 35.89 -6.38
N ALA A 159 8.13 35.42 -6.72
CA ALA A 159 8.44 34.55 -7.84
C ALA A 159 9.32 33.39 -7.33
N VAL A 160 9.44 32.34 -8.15
CA VAL A 160 10.27 31.16 -7.88
C VAL A 160 11.34 31.14 -8.95
N ASP A 161 12.57 30.88 -8.51
CA ASP A 161 13.73 30.72 -9.37
C ASP A 161 14.32 29.34 -9.09
N SER A 162 14.09 28.41 -10.02
CA SER A 162 14.53 27.02 -9.85
C SER A 162 14.89 26.39 -11.20
N ASP A 163 16.08 25.79 -11.24
CA ASP A 163 16.63 25.05 -12.38
C ASP A 163 16.51 23.52 -12.25
N GLY A 164 16.03 23.02 -11.10
CA GLY A 164 16.12 21.61 -10.71
C GLY A 164 14.87 20.73 -10.89
N GLY A 165 13.88 21.15 -11.70
CA GLY A 165 12.64 20.39 -11.96
C GLY A 165 12.46 19.97 -13.43
N ASP A 166 11.35 19.30 -13.75
CA ASP A 166 10.98 18.93 -15.14
C ASP A 166 10.82 20.17 -16.05
N GLU A 167 10.43 21.31 -15.47
CA GLU A 167 10.41 22.63 -16.12
C GLU A 167 11.22 23.64 -15.30
N SER A 168 12.08 24.41 -15.97
CA SER A 168 12.77 25.54 -15.35
C SER A 168 11.78 26.67 -15.09
N LEU A 169 11.65 27.07 -13.83
CA LEU A 169 10.81 28.20 -13.43
C LEU A 169 11.69 29.43 -13.26
N LEU A 170 11.40 30.46 -14.04
CA LEU A 170 12.14 31.72 -14.03
C LEU A 170 11.21 32.88 -13.58
N PRO A 171 11.74 33.83 -12.79
CA PRO A 171 11.02 35.05 -12.48
C PRO A 171 10.70 35.85 -13.75
N SER A 172 9.53 36.50 -13.75
CA SER A 172 9.13 37.43 -14.81
C SER A 172 10.08 38.63 -14.91
N PRO A 173 10.24 39.25 -16.10
CA PRO A 173 10.91 40.54 -16.28
C PRO A 173 10.38 41.64 -15.34
N PHE A 174 9.08 41.60 -14.99
CA PHE A 174 8.51 42.53 -14.02
C PHE A 174 9.17 42.46 -12.65
N CYS A 175 9.68 41.28 -12.23
CA CYS A 175 10.41 41.16 -10.97
C CYS A 175 11.73 41.94 -10.99
N ALA A 176 12.43 41.98 -12.13
CA ALA A 176 13.65 42.76 -12.28
C ALA A 176 13.37 44.27 -12.21
N GLU A 177 12.33 44.73 -12.92
CA GLU A 177 11.89 46.15 -12.86
C GLU A 177 11.46 46.55 -11.43
N LEU A 178 10.74 45.68 -10.73
CA LEU A 178 10.30 45.93 -9.35
C LEU A 178 11.44 45.89 -8.35
N ALA A 179 12.49 45.10 -8.58
CA ALA A 179 13.67 45.04 -7.72
C ALA A 179 14.43 46.37 -7.69
N GLU A 180 14.41 47.16 -8.76
CA GLU A 180 15.04 48.49 -8.80
C GLU A 180 14.37 49.50 -7.86
N VAL A 181 13.08 49.31 -7.58
CA VAL A 181 12.27 50.21 -6.73
C VAL A 181 11.91 49.60 -5.38
N ALA A 182 12.37 48.38 -5.10
CA ALA A 182 12.08 47.67 -3.87
C ALA A 182 12.77 48.33 -2.67
N THR A 183 12.07 48.38 -1.54
CA THR A 183 12.62 48.92 -0.28
C THR A 183 13.41 47.89 0.52
N GLU A 184 13.18 46.60 0.28
CA GLU A 184 13.87 45.49 0.92
C GLU A 184 14.71 44.74 -0.12
N SER A 185 15.88 44.25 0.29
CA SER A 185 16.75 43.47 -0.58
C SER A 185 16.13 42.13 -0.94
N VAL A 186 16.15 41.78 -2.22
CA VAL A 186 15.78 40.44 -2.68
C VAL A 186 16.83 39.43 -2.20
N PRO A 187 16.45 38.36 -1.48
CA PRO A 187 17.40 37.38 -0.97
C PRO A 187 18.07 36.61 -2.12
N LEU A 188 19.40 36.56 -2.12
CA LEU A 188 20.22 35.79 -3.05
C LEU A 188 21.18 34.89 -2.24
N PRO A 189 21.22 33.57 -2.48
CA PRO A 189 20.39 32.80 -3.41
C PRO A 189 18.91 32.68 -2.96
N PRO A 190 18.00 32.18 -3.82
CA PRO A 190 16.61 31.91 -3.45
C PRO A 190 16.49 31.04 -2.19
N LEU A 191 15.46 31.30 -1.38
CA LEU A 191 15.25 30.60 -0.11
C LEU A 191 14.69 29.19 -0.36
N ALA A 192 15.51 28.15 -0.17
CA ALA A 192 15.09 26.75 -0.31
C ALA A 192 14.31 26.21 0.90
N ALA A 193 14.67 26.65 2.11
CA ALA A 193 14.07 26.16 3.37
C ALA A 193 13.61 27.35 4.24
N PRO A 194 12.46 27.98 3.91
CA PRO A 194 12.00 29.14 4.63
C PRO A 194 11.64 28.81 6.08
N ARG A 195 11.83 29.79 6.97
CA ARG A 195 11.41 29.66 8.36
C ARG A 195 9.89 29.76 8.45
N VAL A 196 9.27 28.79 9.12
CA VAL A 196 7.82 28.77 9.36
C VAL A 196 7.56 28.93 10.85
N LEU A 197 6.57 29.75 11.20
CA LEU A 197 6.12 29.96 12.58
C LEU A 197 5.04 28.95 13.02
N ALA A 198 4.91 27.84 12.30
CA ALA A 198 4.01 26.76 12.67
C ALA A 198 4.52 26.05 13.93
N PRO A 199 3.66 25.76 14.92
CA PRO A 199 4.08 25.10 16.16
C PRO A 199 4.86 23.80 15.93
N SER A 200 4.40 22.97 14.98
CA SER A 200 5.05 21.72 14.60
C SER A 200 6.44 21.92 14.00
N ALA A 201 6.62 22.94 13.15
CA ALA A 201 7.89 23.27 12.53
C ALA A 201 8.92 23.77 13.56
N VAL A 202 8.48 24.63 14.49
CA VAL A 202 9.32 25.14 15.57
C VAL A 202 9.77 23.99 16.49
N VAL A 203 8.82 23.15 16.95
CA VAL A 203 9.15 21.98 17.79
C VAL A 203 10.11 21.03 17.07
N GLY A 204 9.86 20.72 15.79
CA GLY A 204 10.73 19.87 14.99
C GLY A 204 12.16 20.41 14.89
N ARG A 205 12.32 21.71 14.63
CA ARG A 205 13.65 22.34 14.55
C ARG A 205 14.37 22.36 15.89
N LEU A 206 13.67 22.70 16.98
CA LEU A 206 14.27 22.71 18.31
C LEU A 206 14.71 21.31 18.75
N ARG A 207 13.92 20.27 18.46
CA ARG A 207 14.30 18.87 18.71
C ARG A 207 15.55 18.47 17.93
N ALA A 208 15.64 18.86 16.67
CA ALA A 208 16.82 18.59 15.84
C ALA A 208 18.09 19.23 16.41
N VAL A 209 18.00 20.47 16.93
CA VAL A 209 19.13 21.16 17.57
C VAL A 209 19.53 20.48 18.89
N VAL A 210 18.57 20.14 19.76
CA VAL A 210 18.87 19.50 21.05
C VAL A 210 19.48 18.11 20.86
N CYS A 211 18.99 17.34 19.90
CA CYS A 211 19.46 15.98 19.59
C CYS A 211 20.63 15.93 18.59
N ALA A 212 21.19 17.08 18.18
CA ALA A 212 22.32 17.12 17.26
C ALA A 212 23.58 16.50 17.90
N PRO A 213 24.47 15.86 17.12
CA PRO A 213 25.76 15.36 17.62
C PRO A 213 26.58 16.44 18.35
N GLU A 214 27.51 16.02 19.21
CA GLU A 214 28.46 16.93 19.85
C GLU A 214 29.26 17.70 18.77
N GLY A 215 29.44 19.01 18.99
CA GLY A 215 30.14 19.89 18.04
C GLY A 215 29.35 20.30 16.79
N ALA A 216 28.17 19.74 16.52
CA ALA A 216 27.35 20.13 15.36
C ALA A 216 26.60 21.46 15.57
N VAL A 217 26.34 21.82 16.81
CA VAL A 217 25.73 23.10 17.24
C VAL A 217 26.46 23.59 18.48
N ASP A 218 26.49 24.90 18.66
CA ASP A 218 27.00 25.56 19.85
C ASP A 218 26.16 25.24 21.09
N ASP A 219 26.84 25.16 22.25
CA ASP A 219 26.20 24.79 23.51
C ASP A 219 25.16 25.82 23.98
N GLU A 220 25.35 27.10 23.62
CA GLU A 220 24.39 28.16 23.92
C GLU A 220 23.07 27.95 23.17
N SER A 221 23.12 27.71 21.86
CA SER A 221 21.94 27.39 21.06
C SER A 221 21.26 26.09 21.52
N ARG A 222 22.05 25.07 21.91
CA ARG A 222 21.51 23.82 22.46
C ARG A 222 20.76 24.07 23.77
N SER A 223 21.35 24.83 24.69
CA SER A 223 20.74 25.22 25.97
C SER A 223 19.48 26.07 25.77
N CYS A 224 19.53 27.03 24.85
CA CYS A 224 18.39 27.85 24.46
C CYS A 224 17.26 27.00 23.89
N ALA A 225 17.57 26.05 22.98
CA ALA A 225 16.57 25.18 22.37
C ALA A 225 15.86 24.28 23.40
N ALA A 226 16.61 23.72 24.34
CA ALA A 226 16.05 22.95 25.45
C ALA A 226 15.13 23.82 26.33
N THR A 227 15.53 25.05 26.62
CA THR A 227 14.71 26.01 27.39
C THR A 227 13.40 26.35 26.68
N GLN A 228 13.43 26.56 25.36
CA GLN A 228 12.20 26.83 24.60
C GLN A 228 11.31 25.59 24.48
N LEU A 229 11.87 24.39 24.32
CA LEU A 229 11.09 23.16 24.34
C LEU A 229 10.39 22.95 25.68
N ALA A 230 11.05 23.24 26.81
CA ALA A 230 10.44 23.17 28.12
C ALA A 230 9.23 24.11 28.26
N ARG A 231 9.32 25.33 27.70
CA ARG A 231 8.19 26.28 27.66
C ARG A 231 7.04 25.78 26.80
N LEU A 232 7.34 25.23 25.62
CA LEU A 232 6.33 24.68 24.71
C LEU A 232 5.64 23.45 25.30
N ALA A 233 6.39 22.58 25.99
CA ALA A 233 5.85 21.44 26.71
C ALA A 233 4.93 21.87 27.87
N ALA A 234 5.34 22.88 28.66
CA ALA A 234 4.51 23.43 29.73
C ALA A 234 3.22 24.09 29.21
N ALA A 235 3.22 24.60 27.98
CA ALA A 235 2.04 25.14 27.29
C ALA A 235 1.19 24.07 26.58
N GLY A 236 1.56 22.79 26.64
CA GLY A 236 0.81 21.69 26.06
C GLY A 236 0.98 21.51 24.55
N VAL A 237 2.04 22.07 23.94
CA VAL A 237 2.29 21.93 22.50
C VAL A 237 2.71 20.49 22.16
N PRO A 238 1.99 19.78 21.26
CA PRO A 238 2.30 18.40 20.90
C PRO A 238 3.71 18.24 20.31
N GLY A 239 4.39 17.17 20.72
CA GLY A 239 5.75 16.81 20.31
C GLY A 239 6.86 17.55 21.07
N ALA A 240 6.56 18.53 21.92
CA ALA A 240 7.57 19.26 22.68
C ALA A 240 8.11 18.44 23.87
N ASP A 241 7.23 17.74 24.58
CA ASP A 241 7.60 16.88 25.72
C ASP A 241 8.34 15.61 25.25
N PRO A 242 9.51 15.27 25.83
CA PRO A 242 10.25 14.05 25.49
C PRO A 242 9.45 12.74 25.63
N SER A 243 8.42 12.69 26.49
CA SER A 243 7.52 11.54 26.62
C SER A 243 6.69 11.27 25.36
N GLN A 244 6.52 12.26 24.49
CA GLN A 244 5.79 12.15 23.24
C GLN A 244 6.71 11.79 22.05
N TRP A 245 8.02 11.62 22.28
CA TRP A 245 8.95 11.31 21.20
C TRP A 245 8.92 9.82 20.87
N HIS A 246 8.59 9.49 19.62
CA HIS A 246 8.52 8.10 19.14
C HIS A 246 9.82 7.30 19.35
N THR A 247 10.98 7.95 19.43
CA THR A 247 12.26 7.27 19.69
C THR A 247 12.51 6.93 21.16
N LYS A 248 11.66 7.43 22.07
CA LYS A 248 11.73 7.18 23.52
C LYS A 248 10.66 6.21 24.02
N THR A 249 9.75 5.76 23.15
CA THR A 249 8.76 4.74 23.51
C THR A 249 9.45 3.42 23.82
N THR A 250 9.05 2.77 24.91
CA THR A 250 9.53 1.44 25.28
C THR A 250 8.66 0.36 24.66
N LEU A 251 9.18 -0.86 24.58
CA LEU A 251 8.36 -2.02 24.25
C LEU A 251 7.25 -2.20 25.29
N SER A 252 6.08 -2.68 24.85
CA SER A 252 4.96 -2.96 25.75
C SER A 252 5.21 -4.17 26.65
N THR A 253 5.97 -5.14 26.15
CA THR A 253 6.44 -6.32 26.90
C THR A 253 7.74 -6.83 26.29
N GLU A 254 8.60 -7.39 27.14
CA GLU A 254 9.78 -8.16 26.74
C GLU A 254 9.64 -9.63 27.17
N GLU A 255 8.41 -10.06 27.52
CA GLU A 255 8.13 -11.42 27.94
C GLU A 255 8.15 -12.39 26.75
N PRO A 256 8.65 -13.62 26.93
CA PRO A 256 8.51 -14.66 25.91
C PRO A 256 7.03 -15.04 25.73
N LEU A 257 6.70 -15.60 24.57
CA LEU A 257 5.35 -16.10 24.27
C LEU A 257 4.94 -17.24 25.21
N TRP A 258 5.90 -18.04 25.66
CA TRP A 258 5.72 -19.12 26.62
C TRP A 258 7.05 -19.41 27.35
N SER A 259 6.96 -19.92 28.57
CA SER A 259 8.13 -20.16 29.45
C SER A 259 8.06 -21.48 30.24
N ASP A 260 6.98 -22.25 30.07
CA ASP A 260 6.78 -23.53 30.74
C ASP A 260 7.75 -24.60 30.18
N PRO A 261 8.58 -25.26 31.02
CA PRO A 261 9.47 -26.34 30.59
C PRO A 261 8.73 -27.53 29.97
N ASP A 262 7.49 -27.79 30.40
CA ASP A 262 6.66 -28.89 29.89
C ASP A 262 5.82 -28.46 28.68
N HIS A 263 6.10 -27.28 28.12
CA HIS A 263 5.36 -26.75 26.98
C HIS A 263 5.53 -27.64 25.74
N VAL A 264 4.40 -27.91 25.08
CA VAL A 264 4.36 -28.68 23.82
C VAL A 264 3.97 -27.75 22.68
N VAL A 265 4.94 -27.43 21.83
CA VAL A 265 4.74 -26.60 20.63
C VAL A 265 3.98 -27.42 19.59
N LYS A 266 2.90 -26.84 19.05
CA LYS A 266 2.14 -27.42 17.94
C LYS A 266 2.70 -26.92 16.62
N LEU A 267 3.29 -27.82 15.83
CA LEU A 267 3.86 -27.49 14.52
C LEU A 267 3.11 -28.23 13.41
N SER A 268 2.79 -27.52 12.34
CA SER A 268 2.45 -28.16 11.07
C SER A 268 3.70 -28.30 10.20
N PRO A 269 3.73 -29.27 9.27
CA PRO A 269 4.86 -29.44 8.34
C PRO A 269 5.21 -28.17 7.54
N SER A 270 4.20 -27.41 7.10
CA SER A 270 4.39 -26.11 6.44
C SER A 270 4.91 -25.01 7.39
N THR A 271 4.54 -25.09 8.67
CA THR A 271 5.03 -24.17 9.70
C THR A 271 6.49 -24.45 10.03
N LEU A 272 6.92 -25.73 10.02
CA LEU A 272 8.32 -26.09 10.22
C LEU A 272 9.19 -25.46 9.13
N GLN A 273 8.82 -25.59 7.85
CA GLN A 273 9.56 -24.95 6.75
C GLN A 273 9.64 -23.43 6.94
N MET A 274 8.52 -22.79 7.29
CA MET A 274 8.48 -21.35 7.54
C MET A 274 9.41 -20.93 8.69
N LEU A 275 9.45 -21.69 9.78
CA LEU A 275 10.32 -21.44 10.94
C LEU A 275 11.80 -21.65 10.62
N THR A 276 12.13 -22.69 9.84
CA THR A 276 13.51 -22.93 9.41
C THR A 276 13.99 -21.81 8.48
N ASP A 277 13.12 -21.32 7.60
CA ASP A 277 13.43 -20.25 6.66
C ASP A 277 13.60 -18.90 7.37
N CYS A 278 12.64 -18.50 8.22
CA CYS A 278 12.67 -17.24 8.98
C CYS A 278 11.67 -17.24 10.17
N PRO A 279 12.15 -17.35 11.43
CA PRO A 279 11.30 -17.29 12.61
C PRO A 279 10.48 -15.99 12.76
N LEU A 280 11.03 -14.84 12.36
CA LEU A 280 10.28 -13.58 12.39
C LEU A 280 9.08 -13.60 11.42
N ARG A 281 9.24 -14.20 10.24
CA ARG A 281 8.14 -14.35 9.28
C ARG A 281 7.02 -15.18 9.89
N TRP A 282 7.36 -16.30 10.55
CA TRP A 282 6.38 -17.11 11.25
C TRP A 282 5.58 -16.30 12.26
N LEU A 283 6.27 -15.54 13.13
CA LEU A 283 5.61 -14.74 14.17
C LEU A 283 4.62 -13.74 13.56
N LEU A 284 5.04 -12.96 12.58
CA LEU A 284 4.21 -11.87 12.08
C LEU A 284 3.11 -12.39 11.14
N GLU A 285 3.42 -13.30 10.21
CA GLU A 285 2.46 -13.81 9.23
C GLU A 285 1.35 -14.66 9.88
N ARG A 286 1.68 -15.50 10.87
CA ARG A 286 0.68 -16.36 11.55
C ARG A 286 -0.18 -15.63 12.56
N HIS A 287 0.27 -14.48 13.06
CA HIS A 287 -0.41 -13.73 14.12
C HIS A 287 -1.02 -12.40 13.64
N GLY A 288 -1.34 -12.29 12.34
CA GLY A 288 -2.17 -11.21 11.79
C GLY A 288 -1.54 -10.41 10.65
N GLY A 289 -0.26 -10.63 10.34
CA GLY A 289 0.46 -10.00 9.23
C GLY A 289 0.32 -10.71 7.89
N SER A 290 -0.81 -11.37 7.64
CA SER A 290 -1.09 -12.02 6.36
C SER A 290 -1.98 -11.13 5.50
N ASP A 291 -1.64 -10.98 4.22
CA ASP A 291 -2.55 -10.41 3.24
C ASP A 291 -3.74 -11.35 3.00
N GLY A 292 -4.84 -10.82 2.45
CA GLY A 292 -6.02 -11.61 2.11
C GLY A 292 -5.67 -12.80 1.19
N ARG A 293 -6.45 -13.89 1.28
CA ARG A 293 -6.20 -15.08 0.46
C ARG A 293 -6.30 -14.75 -1.03
N ASP A 294 -5.23 -15.01 -1.76
CA ASP A 294 -5.20 -14.94 -3.23
C ASP A 294 -6.11 -16.03 -3.83
N VAL A 295 -6.78 -15.69 -4.93
CA VAL A 295 -7.59 -16.62 -5.75
C VAL A 295 -6.77 -17.85 -6.12
N ARG A 296 -5.48 -17.67 -6.46
CA ARG A 296 -4.58 -18.78 -6.81
C ARG A 296 -4.41 -19.82 -5.70
N SER A 297 -4.32 -19.38 -4.45
CA SER A 297 -4.22 -20.28 -3.28
C SER A 297 -5.50 -21.08 -3.07
N THR A 298 -6.65 -20.44 -3.31
CA THR A 298 -7.97 -21.06 -3.23
C THR A 298 -8.14 -22.13 -4.31
N VAL A 299 -7.76 -21.82 -5.55
CA VAL A 299 -7.79 -22.77 -6.67
C VAL A 299 -6.87 -23.97 -6.42
N GLY A 300 -5.67 -23.74 -5.87
CA GLY A 300 -4.78 -24.83 -5.47
C GLY A 300 -5.43 -25.76 -4.45
N SER A 301 -6.06 -25.20 -3.41
CA SER A 301 -6.76 -25.97 -2.37
C SER A 301 -7.96 -26.75 -2.92
N LEU A 302 -8.70 -26.17 -3.88
CA LEU A 302 -9.78 -26.86 -4.60
C LEU A 302 -9.24 -28.07 -5.36
N LEU A 303 -8.08 -27.93 -6.04
CA LEU A 303 -7.47 -29.06 -6.76
C LEU A 303 -7.10 -30.21 -5.82
N HIS A 304 -6.52 -29.93 -4.65
CA HIS A 304 -6.24 -30.95 -3.63
C HIS A 304 -7.51 -31.69 -3.19
N ALA A 305 -8.58 -30.94 -2.89
CA ALA A 305 -9.85 -31.54 -2.49
C ALA A 305 -10.45 -32.45 -3.58
N LEU A 306 -10.34 -32.07 -4.85
CA LEU A 306 -10.78 -32.90 -5.97
C LEU A 306 -9.94 -34.18 -6.09
N VAL A 307 -8.62 -34.03 -6.04
CA VAL A 307 -7.66 -35.13 -6.25
C VAL A 307 -7.62 -36.13 -5.10
N SER A 308 -8.08 -35.75 -3.90
CA SER A 308 -8.19 -36.65 -2.75
C SER A 308 -9.17 -37.83 -2.93
N ASP A 309 -10.15 -37.70 -3.83
CA ASP A 309 -11.16 -38.72 -4.06
C ASP A 309 -10.64 -39.77 -5.06
N SER A 310 -10.05 -40.83 -4.53
CA SER A 310 -9.43 -41.90 -5.31
C SER A 310 -10.40 -42.66 -6.22
N GLY A 311 -11.70 -42.64 -5.92
CA GLY A 311 -12.74 -43.38 -6.66
C GLY A 311 -13.20 -42.69 -7.95
N LYS A 312 -12.88 -41.40 -8.13
CA LYS A 312 -13.35 -40.63 -9.28
C LYS A 312 -12.53 -40.88 -10.54
N THR A 313 -13.24 -40.89 -11.66
CA THR A 313 -12.65 -40.86 -13.00
C THR A 313 -12.26 -39.44 -13.37
N GLU A 314 -11.38 -39.30 -14.37
CA GLU A 314 -10.95 -38.00 -14.89
C GLU A 314 -12.12 -37.08 -15.26
N SER A 315 -13.10 -37.61 -16.00
CA SER A 315 -14.28 -36.85 -16.42
C SER A 315 -15.14 -36.38 -15.22
N GLN A 316 -15.19 -37.15 -14.13
CA GLN A 316 -15.89 -36.74 -12.92
C GLN A 316 -15.17 -35.59 -12.22
N LEU A 317 -13.84 -35.65 -12.11
CA LEU A 317 -13.03 -34.59 -11.53
C LEU A 317 -13.14 -33.27 -12.30
N VAL A 318 -13.12 -33.35 -13.64
CA VAL A 318 -13.29 -32.18 -14.52
C VAL A 318 -14.67 -31.56 -14.35
N ASN A 319 -15.73 -32.37 -14.31
CA ASN A 319 -17.10 -31.86 -14.09
C ASN A 319 -17.26 -31.17 -12.73
N ASP A 320 -16.66 -31.73 -11.67
CA ASP A 320 -16.70 -31.12 -10.34
C ASP A 320 -15.94 -29.80 -10.29
N LEU A 321 -14.79 -29.70 -10.97
CA LEU A 321 -14.04 -28.46 -11.11
C LEU A 321 -14.86 -27.38 -11.81
N GLU A 322 -15.45 -27.70 -12.97
CA GLU A 322 -16.24 -26.76 -13.77
C GLU A 322 -17.44 -26.20 -13.00
N LYS A 323 -18.12 -27.05 -12.22
CA LYS A 323 -19.28 -26.65 -11.43
C LYS A 323 -18.96 -25.57 -10.38
N VAL A 324 -17.76 -25.61 -9.80
CA VAL A 324 -17.32 -24.65 -8.76
C VAL A 324 -16.63 -23.43 -9.39
N TRP A 325 -16.15 -23.56 -10.64
CA TRP A 325 -15.31 -22.54 -11.26
C TRP A 325 -16.02 -21.20 -11.51
N GLU A 326 -17.32 -21.24 -11.82
CA GLU A 326 -18.11 -20.02 -12.12
C GLU A 326 -18.24 -19.08 -10.91
N ASP A 327 -18.13 -19.61 -9.68
CA ASP A 327 -18.23 -18.84 -8.45
C ASP A 327 -16.89 -18.22 -8.01
N LEU A 328 -15.79 -18.48 -8.73
CA LEU A 328 -14.48 -17.94 -8.39
C LEU A 328 -14.34 -16.47 -8.82
N PRO A 329 -13.80 -15.59 -7.93
CA PRO A 329 -13.78 -14.15 -8.15
C PRO A 329 -12.64 -13.72 -9.10
N PHE A 330 -12.70 -14.11 -10.37
CA PHE A 330 -11.79 -13.63 -11.40
C PHE A 330 -12.27 -12.30 -11.99
N GLU A 331 -11.41 -11.29 -12.03
CA GLU A 331 -11.73 -9.97 -12.59
C GLU A 331 -11.93 -10.01 -14.11
N ALA A 332 -11.16 -10.85 -14.80
CA ALA A 332 -11.16 -10.95 -16.25
C ALA A 332 -11.59 -12.33 -16.73
N LYS A 333 -12.68 -12.38 -17.51
CA LYS A 333 -13.25 -13.64 -18.02
C LYS A 333 -12.26 -14.46 -18.84
N TRP A 334 -11.53 -13.84 -19.76
CA TRP A 334 -10.54 -14.54 -20.58
C TRP A 334 -9.43 -15.21 -19.75
N TYR A 335 -9.05 -14.60 -18.63
CA TYR A 335 -8.03 -15.16 -17.73
C TYR A 335 -8.60 -16.34 -16.94
N SER A 336 -9.85 -16.24 -16.49
CA SER A 336 -10.58 -17.35 -15.88
C SER A 336 -10.67 -18.57 -16.80
N ASP A 337 -11.03 -18.36 -18.07
CA ASP A 337 -11.14 -19.44 -19.06
C ASP A 337 -9.79 -20.13 -19.33
N ASN A 338 -8.71 -19.34 -19.37
CA ASN A 338 -7.34 -19.85 -19.53
C ASN A 338 -6.87 -20.66 -18.31
N GLU A 339 -7.08 -20.14 -17.10
CA GLU A 339 -6.74 -20.87 -15.88
C GLU A 339 -7.61 -22.13 -15.73
N LEU A 340 -8.88 -22.13 -16.11
CA LEU A 340 -9.72 -23.34 -16.10
C LEU A 340 -9.12 -24.42 -16.99
N SER A 341 -8.76 -24.06 -18.21
CA SER A 341 -8.16 -24.98 -19.18
C SER A 341 -6.87 -25.59 -18.64
N ARG A 342 -6.01 -24.75 -18.03
CA ARG A 342 -4.79 -25.21 -17.37
C ARG A 342 -5.05 -26.16 -16.19
N HIS A 343 -6.08 -25.93 -15.38
CA HIS A 343 -6.39 -26.80 -14.24
C HIS A 343 -7.04 -28.12 -14.67
N ARG A 344 -7.76 -28.15 -15.81
CA ARG A 344 -8.18 -29.42 -16.45
C ARG A 344 -6.97 -30.27 -16.82
N GLU A 345 -5.97 -29.69 -17.49
CA GLU A 345 -4.71 -30.39 -17.84
C GLU A 345 -3.97 -30.93 -16.60
N MET A 346 -4.04 -30.23 -15.45
CA MET A 346 -3.45 -30.72 -14.21
C MET A 346 -4.17 -31.98 -13.68
N LEU A 347 -5.50 -32.05 -13.80
CA LEU A 347 -6.27 -33.24 -13.42
C LEU A 347 -5.92 -34.43 -14.32
N GLU A 348 -5.80 -34.22 -15.63
CA GLU A 348 -5.33 -35.24 -16.58
C GLU A 348 -3.90 -35.71 -16.26
N THR A 349 -3.04 -34.76 -15.86
CA THR A 349 -1.67 -35.06 -15.46
C THR A 349 -1.65 -35.93 -14.20
N PHE A 350 -2.54 -35.65 -13.23
CA PHE A 350 -2.70 -36.47 -12.03
C PHE A 350 -3.20 -37.89 -12.35
N THR A 351 -4.24 -38.04 -13.18
CA THR A 351 -4.80 -39.36 -13.51
C THR A 351 -3.79 -40.23 -14.26
N ARG A 352 -3.00 -39.64 -15.16
CA ARG A 352 -1.89 -40.32 -15.85
C ARG A 352 -0.80 -40.74 -14.88
N TRP A 353 -0.31 -39.82 -14.05
CA TRP A 353 0.70 -40.12 -13.01
C TRP A 353 0.24 -41.26 -12.09
N ARG A 354 -1.03 -41.21 -11.67
CA ARG A 354 -1.64 -42.26 -10.85
C ARG A 354 -1.64 -43.60 -11.57
N ALA A 355 -1.99 -43.66 -12.85
CA ALA A 355 -1.98 -44.91 -13.60
C ALA A 355 -0.55 -45.49 -13.76
N ASP A 356 0.41 -44.64 -14.10
CA ASP A 356 1.79 -45.04 -14.39
C ASP A 356 2.52 -45.57 -13.14
N THR A 357 2.21 -45.02 -11.96
CA THR A 357 2.86 -45.38 -10.70
C THR A 357 2.30 -46.63 -10.03
N ARG A 358 1.15 -47.18 -10.48
CA ARG A 358 0.50 -48.35 -9.84
C ARG A 358 1.30 -49.64 -9.92
N ALA A 359 2.28 -49.73 -10.81
CA ALA A 359 3.20 -50.87 -10.84
C ALA A 359 4.25 -50.83 -9.70
N GLN A 360 4.46 -49.66 -9.09
CA GLN A 360 5.49 -49.42 -8.07
C GLN A 360 4.88 -49.06 -6.71
N LEU A 361 3.71 -48.42 -6.70
CA LEU A 361 3.07 -47.84 -5.52
C LEU A 361 1.62 -48.31 -5.39
N THR A 362 1.27 -48.77 -4.19
CA THR A 362 -0.10 -49.15 -3.82
C THR A 362 -0.69 -48.13 -2.86
N GLU A 363 -1.87 -47.61 -3.17
CA GLU A 363 -2.52 -46.60 -2.34
C GLU A 363 -2.92 -47.18 -0.99
N VAL A 364 -2.55 -46.49 0.09
CA VAL A 364 -2.99 -46.83 1.46
C VAL A 364 -4.19 -45.98 1.85
N ALA A 365 -4.03 -44.66 1.78
CA ALA A 365 -5.07 -43.68 2.10
C ALA A 365 -4.71 -42.30 1.54
N THR A 366 -5.72 -41.44 1.45
CA THR A 366 -5.63 -40.03 1.05
C THR A 366 -6.14 -39.13 2.16
N GLU A 367 -5.67 -37.87 2.18
CA GLU A 367 -6.09 -36.83 3.15
C GLU A 367 -6.05 -37.31 4.61
N ILE A 368 -4.94 -37.93 5.01
CA ILE A 368 -4.80 -38.52 6.34
C ILE A 368 -4.48 -37.42 7.35
N ASP A 369 -5.29 -37.31 8.40
CA ASP A 369 -4.98 -36.46 9.54
C ASP A 369 -3.81 -37.08 10.33
N VAL A 370 -2.72 -36.32 10.44
CA VAL A 370 -1.53 -36.70 11.20
C VAL A 370 -1.51 -35.86 12.45
N GLU A 371 -1.64 -36.49 13.61
CA GLU A 371 -1.55 -35.82 14.90
C GLU A 371 -0.81 -36.68 15.92
N GLY A 372 0.24 -36.13 16.54
CA GLY A 372 0.96 -36.84 17.58
C GLY A 372 2.22 -36.13 18.04
N VAL A 373 2.77 -36.59 19.15
CA VAL A 373 4.02 -36.08 19.72
C VAL A 373 5.18 -36.84 19.06
N ILE A 374 6.09 -36.10 18.44
CA ILE A 374 7.30 -36.68 17.81
C ILE A 374 8.57 -36.39 18.61
N VAL A 375 8.49 -35.40 19.51
CA VAL A 375 9.54 -35.05 20.47
C VAL A 375 8.86 -34.80 21.80
N GLU A 376 9.25 -35.55 22.83
CA GLU A 376 8.77 -35.32 24.19
C GLU A 376 9.42 -34.08 24.81
N ALA A 377 8.68 -33.40 25.69
CA ALA A 377 9.22 -32.28 26.46
C ALA A 377 10.26 -32.78 27.47
N GLY A 378 11.30 -31.98 27.70
CA GLY A 378 12.34 -32.33 28.67
C GLY A 378 13.46 -31.30 28.78
N SER A 379 14.59 -31.73 29.34
CA SER A 379 15.77 -30.86 29.54
C SER A 379 16.32 -30.24 28.25
N ASP A 380 16.06 -30.89 27.11
CA ASP A 380 16.66 -30.56 25.82
C ASP A 380 15.77 -29.65 24.96
N GLY A 381 14.65 -29.17 25.51
CA GLY A 381 13.74 -28.24 24.85
C GLY A 381 12.26 -28.62 24.96
N PRO A 382 11.36 -27.84 24.32
CA PRO A 382 9.93 -28.09 24.38
C PRO A 382 9.56 -29.38 23.66
N GLY A 383 8.44 -29.97 24.07
CA GLY A 383 7.82 -31.04 23.32
C GLY A 383 7.33 -30.52 21.97
N VAL A 384 7.29 -31.39 20.96
CA VAL A 384 6.77 -31.05 19.64
C VAL A 384 5.66 -32.01 19.25
N ARG A 385 4.45 -31.45 19.14
CA ARG A 385 3.30 -32.13 18.56
C ARG A 385 3.15 -31.72 17.11
N VAL A 386 3.30 -32.67 16.20
CA VAL A 386 2.98 -32.46 14.80
C VAL A 386 1.48 -32.56 14.62
N ARG A 387 0.91 -31.58 13.91
CA ARG A 387 -0.46 -31.63 13.42
C ARG A 387 -0.51 -31.16 11.98
N GLY A 388 -1.02 -32.01 11.10
CA GLY A 388 -1.13 -31.70 9.68
C GLY A 388 -2.04 -32.67 8.96
N ARG A 389 -2.16 -32.46 7.66
CA ARG A 389 -2.88 -33.37 6.77
C ARG A 389 -1.96 -33.82 5.66
N LEU A 390 -1.74 -35.12 5.60
CA LEU A 390 -0.95 -35.75 4.55
C LEU A 390 -1.86 -35.98 3.34
N ASP A 391 -1.54 -35.33 2.21
CA ASP A 391 -2.31 -35.45 0.96
C ASP A 391 -2.52 -36.92 0.57
N ARG A 392 -1.44 -37.71 0.58
CA ARG A 392 -1.47 -39.07 0.06
C ARG A 392 -0.38 -39.96 0.64
N LEU A 393 -0.76 -41.20 0.97
CA LEU A 393 0.11 -42.23 1.50
C LEU A 393 0.08 -43.46 0.58
N GLU A 394 1.25 -43.90 0.17
CA GLU A 394 1.45 -45.05 -0.71
C GLU A 394 2.33 -46.10 -0.03
N ARG A 395 2.31 -47.34 -0.53
CA ARG A 395 3.24 -48.42 -0.18
C ARG A 395 4.10 -48.77 -1.37
N ASP A 396 5.40 -48.90 -1.15
CA ASP A 396 6.33 -49.42 -2.15
C ASP A 396 6.32 -50.97 -2.21
N GLN A 397 7.10 -51.54 -3.13
CA GLN A 397 7.22 -52.99 -3.30
C GLN A 397 7.89 -53.71 -2.10
N ALA A 398 8.57 -52.96 -1.23
CA ALA A 398 9.18 -53.46 0.01
C ALA A 398 8.25 -53.28 1.22
N ASP A 399 6.98 -52.92 0.99
CA ASP A 399 5.95 -52.67 2.00
C ASP A 399 6.21 -51.47 2.93
N ARG A 400 7.07 -50.53 2.50
CA ARG A 400 7.37 -49.30 3.25
C ARG A 400 6.44 -48.17 2.85
N LEU A 401 6.16 -47.26 3.79
CA LEU A 401 5.23 -46.15 3.61
C LEU A 401 5.89 -44.95 2.93
N VAL A 402 5.44 -44.62 1.71
CA VAL A 402 5.93 -43.48 0.92
C VAL A 402 4.96 -42.31 1.06
N VAL A 403 5.48 -41.17 1.51
CA VAL A 403 4.74 -39.92 1.68
C VAL A 403 4.67 -39.21 0.33
N VAL A 404 3.48 -38.86 -0.15
CA VAL A 404 3.31 -38.11 -1.40
C VAL A 404 2.64 -36.77 -1.13
N ASP A 405 3.27 -35.68 -1.57
CA ASP A 405 2.74 -34.31 -1.51
C ASP A 405 2.57 -33.78 -2.94
N LEU A 406 1.34 -33.38 -3.26
CA LEU A 406 0.97 -32.95 -4.60
C LEU A 406 1.15 -31.44 -4.71
N LYS A 407 1.85 -30.97 -5.74
CA LYS A 407 2.10 -29.53 -5.95
C LYS A 407 1.47 -29.06 -7.26
N THR A 408 0.73 -27.96 -7.18
CA THR A 408 0.11 -27.29 -8.35
C THR A 408 1.02 -26.26 -9.02
N GLY A 409 2.19 -26.01 -8.43
CA GLY A 409 3.18 -25.04 -8.92
C GLY A 409 3.86 -25.45 -10.23
N LYS A 410 4.26 -24.45 -11.02
CA LYS A 410 5.00 -24.62 -12.29
C LYS A 410 6.51 -24.84 -12.11
N SER A 411 7.06 -24.42 -10.98
CA SER A 411 8.51 -24.40 -10.74
C SER A 411 8.87 -25.45 -9.69
N PRO A 412 9.32 -26.65 -10.09
CA PRO A 412 9.76 -27.65 -9.13
C PRO A 412 11.06 -27.23 -8.47
N VAL A 413 11.20 -27.58 -7.19
CA VAL A 413 12.48 -27.44 -6.46
C VAL A 413 13.58 -28.26 -7.13
N THR A 414 14.84 -27.93 -6.82
CA THR A 414 15.98 -28.73 -7.30
C THR A 414 15.97 -30.13 -6.65
N LYS A 415 16.74 -31.07 -7.21
CA LYS A 415 16.83 -32.42 -6.62
C LYS A 415 17.46 -32.37 -5.22
N ASP A 416 18.48 -31.54 -5.04
CA ASP A 416 19.19 -31.42 -3.76
C ASP A 416 18.34 -30.73 -2.70
N ASP A 417 17.54 -29.73 -3.08
CA ASP A 417 16.62 -29.06 -2.15
C ASP A 417 15.45 -29.97 -1.75
N ALA A 418 15.01 -30.85 -2.64
CA ALA A 418 13.98 -31.85 -2.31
C ALA A 418 14.44 -32.82 -1.22
N GLN A 419 15.71 -33.20 -1.21
CA GLN A 419 16.29 -34.04 -0.16
C GLN A 419 16.30 -33.33 1.21
N LYS A 420 16.39 -32.00 1.21
CA LYS A 420 16.36 -31.14 2.41
C LYS A 420 14.96 -30.55 2.70
N HIS A 421 13.92 -31.08 2.08
CA HIS A 421 12.58 -30.51 2.18
C HIS A 421 11.93 -30.84 3.53
N ALA A 422 11.70 -29.82 4.36
CA ALA A 422 11.27 -30.01 5.76
C ALA A 422 9.84 -30.58 5.87
N GLN A 423 8.95 -30.22 4.95
CA GLN A 423 7.57 -30.72 4.95
C GLN A 423 7.52 -32.25 4.75
N LEU A 424 8.29 -32.79 3.79
CA LEU A 424 8.34 -34.23 3.56
C LEU A 424 9.02 -34.95 4.73
N ALA A 425 10.13 -34.40 5.22
CA ALA A 425 10.84 -34.95 6.35
C ALA A 425 9.96 -35.05 7.60
N THR A 426 9.10 -34.07 7.85
CA THR A 426 8.16 -34.10 8.99
C THR A 426 7.18 -35.26 8.89
N TYR A 427 6.64 -35.55 7.70
CA TYR A 427 5.74 -36.69 7.53
C TYR A 427 6.48 -38.02 7.62
N GLN A 428 7.70 -38.12 7.10
CA GLN A 428 8.53 -39.32 7.29
C GLN A 428 8.86 -39.55 8.77
N LEU A 429 9.13 -38.49 9.55
CA LEU A 429 9.28 -38.58 11.00
C LEU A 429 8.00 -39.05 11.69
N ALA A 430 6.83 -38.58 11.24
CA ALA A 430 5.54 -39.00 11.78
C ALA A 430 5.26 -40.49 11.52
N VAL A 431 5.61 -40.99 10.32
CA VAL A 431 5.62 -42.44 10.01
C VAL A 431 6.54 -43.16 10.99
N ALA A 432 7.80 -42.74 11.08
CA ALA A 432 8.82 -43.40 11.90
C ALA A 432 8.53 -43.34 13.42
N ALA A 433 7.68 -42.42 13.86
CA ALA A 433 7.19 -42.29 15.23
C ALA A 433 5.91 -43.11 15.49
N GLY A 434 5.41 -43.85 14.50
CA GLY A 434 4.22 -44.70 14.64
C GLY A 434 2.92 -43.91 14.75
N LEU A 435 2.87 -42.66 14.25
CA LEU A 435 1.67 -41.81 14.34
C LEU A 435 0.58 -42.21 13.33
N LEU A 436 0.90 -43.09 12.38
CA LEU A 436 -0.02 -43.59 11.38
C LEU A 436 -0.41 -45.04 11.71
N PRO A 437 -1.71 -45.38 11.66
CA PRO A 437 -2.16 -46.73 12.01
C PRO A 437 -1.74 -47.80 10.98
N HIS A 438 -1.20 -47.37 9.85
CA HIS A 438 -0.86 -48.23 8.72
C HIS A 438 0.55 -48.83 8.84
N GLY A 439 1.45 -48.27 9.62
CA GLY A 439 2.82 -48.78 9.75
C GLY A 439 3.80 -47.71 10.21
N ASP A 440 5.02 -48.13 10.52
CA ASP A 440 6.07 -47.31 11.12
C ASP A 440 7.38 -47.25 10.31
N GLU A 441 7.46 -47.94 9.16
CA GLU A 441 8.64 -47.91 8.30
C GLU A 441 8.52 -46.84 7.19
N PRO A 442 9.35 -45.78 7.20
CA PRO A 442 9.36 -44.76 6.14
C PRO A 442 10.05 -45.28 4.87
N GLY A 443 9.36 -45.17 3.74
CA GLY A 443 9.83 -45.53 2.40
C GLY A 443 10.33 -44.35 1.56
N GLY A 444 10.46 -43.16 2.16
CA GLY A 444 10.84 -41.92 1.46
C GLY A 444 9.67 -40.96 1.25
N GLY A 445 9.95 -39.86 0.54
CA GLY A 445 8.97 -38.83 0.19
C GLY A 445 8.99 -38.51 -1.30
N ARG A 446 7.84 -38.11 -1.85
CA ARG A 446 7.69 -37.67 -3.25
C ARG A 446 6.95 -36.35 -3.32
N LEU A 447 7.54 -35.37 -3.99
CA LEU A 447 6.86 -34.15 -4.45
C LEU A 447 6.47 -34.35 -5.91
N VAL A 448 5.17 -34.29 -6.19
CA VAL A 448 4.62 -34.49 -7.55
C VAL A 448 4.09 -33.17 -8.08
N TYR A 449 4.74 -32.60 -9.09
CA TYR A 449 4.36 -31.30 -9.65
C TYR A 449 3.38 -31.46 -10.82
N LEU A 450 2.09 -31.32 -10.54
CA LEU A 450 1.01 -31.41 -11.53
C LEU A 450 1.02 -30.25 -12.53
N GLY A 451 1.46 -29.07 -12.08
CA GLY A 451 1.52 -27.86 -12.91
C GLY A 451 2.70 -27.82 -13.90
N LYS A 452 3.57 -28.83 -13.90
CA LYS A 452 4.70 -28.99 -14.82
C LYS A 452 4.73 -30.41 -15.39
N ALA A 453 3.88 -30.66 -16.37
CA ALA A 453 3.89 -31.89 -17.16
C ALA A 453 4.97 -31.82 -18.26
N GLY A 454 5.77 -32.88 -18.37
CA GLY A 454 6.67 -33.12 -19.49
C GLY A 454 6.19 -34.29 -20.35
N ALA A 455 7.00 -34.69 -21.33
CA ALA A 455 6.70 -35.85 -22.19
C ALA A 455 6.52 -37.18 -21.41
N ALA A 456 7.09 -37.26 -20.20
CA ALA A 456 7.00 -38.42 -19.31
C ALA A 456 5.94 -38.25 -18.18
N GLY A 457 5.03 -37.28 -18.28
CA GLY A 457 4.03 -37.00 -17.26
C GLY A 457 4.46 -35.95 -16.23
N ALA A 458 3.93 -36.05 -15.00
CA ALA A 458 4.22 -35.11 -13.92
C ALA A 458 5.70 -35.09 -13.56
N THR A 459 6.26 -33.91 -13.29
CA THR A 459 7.65 -33.83 -12.81
C THR A 459 7.69 -34.23 -11.33
N GLU A 460 8.50 -35.24 -10.99
CA GLU A 460 8.66 -35.71 -9.59
C GLU A 460 10.00 -35.27 -8.97
N ARG A 461 10.01 -35.08 -7.66
CA ARG A 461 11.23 -35.00 -6.83
C ARG A 461 11.10 -35.97 -5.69
N GLU A 462 12.15 -36.74 -5.46
CA GLU A 462 12.20 -37.74 -4.40
C GLU A 462 13.06 -37.23 -3.25
N GLN A 463 12.67 -37.62 -2.04
CA GLN A 463 13.46 -37.54 -0.82
C GLN A 463 13.70 -38.98 -0.36
N ASP A 464 14.95 -39.31 -0.08
CA ASP A 464 15.33 -40.67 0.27
C ASP A 464 14.69 -41.10 1.61
N PRO A 465 14.48 -42.41 1.82
CA PRO A 465 14.04 -42.93 3.11
C PRO A 465 14.97 -42.51 4.25
N MET A 466 14.40 -42.16 5.40
CA MET A 466 15.20 -41.78 6.57
C MET A 466 16.04 -42.94 7.09
N THR A 467 17.35 -42.70 7.24
CA THR A 467 18.25 -43.56 8.01
C THR A 467 18.19 -43.14 9.49
N PRO A 468 18.70 -43.97 10.42
CA PRO A 468 18.77 -43.57 11.84
C PRO A 468 19.52 -42.25 12.06
N ASP A 469 20.57 -42.00 11.29
CA ASP A 469 21.37 -40.77 11.39
C ASP A 469 20.58 -39.55 10.86
N THR A 470 19.98 -39.65 9.67
CA THR A 470 19.20 -38.53 9.11
C THR A 470 17.94 -38.25 9.93
N ARG A 471 17.35 -39.28 10.55
CA ARG A 471 16.26 -39.13 11.52
C ARG A 471 16.70 -38.30 12.72
N ALA A 472 17.89 -38.55 13.28
CA ALA A 472 18.41 -37.79 14.41
C ALA A 472 18.63 -36.30 14.05
N ASP A 473 19.20 -36.03 12.87
CA ASP A 473 19.44 -34.67 12.37
C ASP A 473 18.12 -33.89 12.19
N TRP A 474 17.10 -34.52 11.61
CA TRP A 474 15.80 -33.91 11.43
C TRP A 474 15.07 -33.66 12.76
N LEU A 475 15.18 -34.58 13.73
CA LEU A 475 14.65 -34.34 15.08
C LEU A 475 15.35 -33.15 15.76
N GLY A 476 16.67 -32.99 15.58
CA GLY A 476 17.41 -31.81 16.05
C GLY A 476 16.94 -30.50 15.40
N THR A 477 16.65 -30.54 14.10
CA THR A 477 16.09 -29.40 13.36
C THR A 477 14.70 -29.02 13.87
N VAL A 478 13.83 -30.01 14.10
CA VAL A 478 12.48 -29.80 14.65
C VAL A 478 12.55 -29.17 16.04
N ARG A 479 13.44 -29.66 16.94
CA ARG A 479 13.65 -29.06 18.27
C ARG A 479 14.09 -27.61 18.18
N SER A 480 15.08 -27.34 17.33
CA SER A 480 15.63 -25.98 17.16
C SER A 480 14.58 -25.01 16.63
N ALA A 481 13.78 -25.44 15.65
CA ALA A 481 12.69 -24.64 15.11
C ALA A 481 11.57 -24.40 16.14
N ALA A 482 11.21 -25.42 16.94
CA ALA A 482 10.23 -25.29 18.00
C ALA A 482 10.68 -24.34 19.11
N ALA A 483 11.93 -24.45 19.56
CA ALA A 483 12.50 -23.54 20.57
C ALA A 483 12.53 -22.08 20.09
N ALA A 484 12.74 -21.84 18.79
CA ALA A 484 12.71 -20.50 18.21
C ALA A 484 11.32 -19.82 18.25
N THR A 485 10.25 -20.54 18.64
CA THR A 485 8.91 -19.97 18.83
C THR A 485 8.71 -19.30 20.19
N ALA A 486 9.62 -19.48 21.15
CA ALA A 486 9.47 -18.94 22.50
C ALA A 486 9.59 -17.41 22.56
N GLY A 487 10.46 -16.82 21.74
CA GLY A 487 10.76 -15.38 21.82
C GLY A 487 11.56 -15.02 23.08
N PRO A 488 11.56 -13.74 23.50
CA PRO A 488 10.86 -12.59 22.92
C PRO A 488 11.51 -12.04 21.64
N GLN A 489 12.77 -12.39 21.39
CA GLN A 489 13.51 -11.93 20.21
C GLN A 489 13.46 -12.98 19.09
N PHE A 490 12.93 -12.58 17.95
CA PHE A 490 12.79 -13.46 16.79
C PHE A 490 13.79 -13.09 15.71
N VAL A 491 14.54 -14.09 15.22
CA VAL A 491 15.58 -13.87 14.22
C VAL A 491 14.95 -13.65 12.85
N ALA A 492 15.33 -12.54 12.21
CA ALA A 492 15.04 -12.28 10.80
C ALA A 492 16.18 -12.84 9.93
N ARG A 493 15.86 -13.78 9.04
CA ARG A 493 16.82 -14.37 8.08
C ARG A 493 16.48 -13.93 6.67
N VAL A 494 17.50 -13.60 5.89
CA VAL A 494 17.36 -13.32 4.46
C VAL A 494 17.33 -14.64 3.70
N ASN A 495 16.31 -14.83 2.86
CA ASN A 495 16.12 -16.03 2.05
C ASN A 495 15.42 -15.66 0.72
N ASP A 496 15.30 -16.62 -0.19
CA ASP A 496 14.67 -16.43 -1.50
C ASP A 496 13.18 -16.03 -1.42
N GLY A 497 12.53 -16.31 -0.28
CA GLY A 497 11.15 -15.95 0.00
C GLY A 497 10.93 -14.50 0.40
N CYS A 498 11.99 -13.69 0.59
CA CYS A 498 11.88 -12.31 1.06
C CYS A 498 11.08 -11.39 0.11
N VAL A 499 11.09 -11.67 -1.21
CA VAL A 499 10.40 -10.85 -2.22
C VAL A 499 8.88 -10.93 -2.08
N ASN A 500 8.35 -12.09 -1.67
CA ASN A 500 6.91 -12.35 -1.56
C ASN A 500 6.43 -12.37 -0.10
N CYS A 501 7.22 -11.84 0.83
CA CYS A 501 6.89 -11.85 2.24
C CYS A 501 5.91 -10.72 2.57
N PRO A 502 4.72 -11.00 3.13
CA PRO A 502 3.70 -9.97 3.38
C PRO A 502 4.13 -8.94 4.43
N VAL A 503 5.03 -9.32 5.34
CA VAL A 503 5.51 -8.47 6.45
C VAL A 503 6.81 -7.72 6.12
N ARG A 504 7.14 -7.64 4.83
CA ARG A 504 8.38 -7.04 4.27
C ARG A 504 8.63 -5.62 4.78
N SER A 505 7.63 -4.73 4.76
CA SER A 505 7.75 -3.31 5.16
C SER A 505 8.24 -3.09 6.59
N SER A 506 8.03 -4.07 7.47
CA SER A 506 8.42 -4.03 8.88
C SER A 506 9.70 -4.81 9.21
N CYS A 507 10.35 -5.40 8.20
CA CYS A 507 11.48 -6.30 8.41
C CYS A 507 12.76 -5.54 8.80
N PRO A 508 13.43 -5.90 9.91
CA PRO A 508 14.66 -5.25 10.34
C PRO A 508 15.87 -5.60 9.45
N ALA A 509 15.83 -6.71 8.72
CA ALA A 509 16.92 -7.16 7.84
C ALA A 509 16.97 -6.43 6.49
N GLN A 510 16.00 -5.55 6.20
CA GLN A 510 15.98 -4.75 4.98
C GLN A 510 16.72 -3.43 5.16
N ALA A 511 17.42 -2.99 4.10
CA ALA A 511 18.01 -1.67 4.03
C ALA A 511 16.91 -0.59 4.18
N ALA A 512 17.24 0.54 4.82
CA ALA A 512 16.27 1.59 5.11
C ALA A 512 15.58 2.18 3.86
N GLY A 513 16.22 2.10 2.68
CA GLY A 513 15.65 2.53 1.39
C GLY A 513 14.70 1.54 0.73
N ASP A 514 14.67 0.27 1.17
CA ASP A 514 13.90 -0.81 0.52
C ASP A 514 12.54 -1.09 1.20
N ARG A 515 12.20 -0.35 2.27
CA ARG A 515 11.00 -0.53 3.11
C ARG A 515 9.73 0.11 2.54
N SER A 516 9.72 0.49 1.26
CA SER A 516 8.58 1.11 0.56
C SER A 516 7.41 0.14 0.39
#